data_AF-H2C7V4-F1
#
_entry.id   AF-H2C7V4-F1
#
_cell.length_a   1.000
_cell.length_b   1.000
_cell.length_c   1.000
_cell.angle_alpha   90.00
_cell.angle_beta   90.00
_cell.angle_gamma   90.00
#
_symmetry.space_group_name_H-M   'P 1'
#
loop_
_entity.id
_entity.type
_entity.pdbx_description
1 polymer ?
#
loop_
_entity_poly.entity_id
_entity_poly.type
_entity_poly.pdbx_seq_one_letter_code
_entity_poly.pdbx_strand_id
1 'polypeptide(L)'
;MESRYPKILYTLLKETSLWYDTLLETDSLIVRLNKSFVGEYFILLNPFEIWIAFESAMNDFALNKSVSRSLALLTYRLAVRPIFLDGNKRTAIAVMLTILSELLGKDVKLREDKVSSLMRVLAEASENPPKDDEEPVREIQKIIEEIMGGSSWV
;
A
#
# COMPACT_ATOMS: atom_id res chain seq x y z
N MET A 1 -4.12 0.86 -22.64
CA MET A 1 -4.25 0.54 -21.19
C MET A 1 -3.55 -0.76 -20.83
N GLU A 2 -3.57 -1.79 -21.68
CA GLU A 2 -2.97 -3.10 -21.44
C GLU A 2 -1.45 -3.10 -21.18
N SER A 3 -0.69 -2.10 -21.67
CA SER A 3 0.78 -2.07 -21.52
C SER A 3 1.31 -1.66 -20.13
N ARG A 4 0.43 -1.30 -19.17
CA ARG A 4 0.84 -0.86 -17.81
C ARG A 4 0.71 -1.96 -16.74
N TYR A 5 -0.14 -2.96 -16.95
CA TYR A 5 -0.36 -4.07 -16.00
C TYR A 5 0.88 -4.94 -15.72
N PRO A 6 1.74 -5.26 -16.71
CA PRO A 6 2.96 -6.02 -16.46
C PRO A 6 3.94 -5.30 -15.54
N LYS A 7 3.97 -3.95 -15.57
CA LYS A 7 4.83 -3.15 -14.68
C LYS A 7 4.35 -3.18 -13.23
N ILE A 8 3.04 -3.19 -13.01
CA ILE A 8 2.41 -3.33 -11.68
C ILE A 8 2.81 -4.64 -11.06
N LEU A 9 2.59 -5.72 -11.81
CA LEU A 9 2.93 -7.06 -11.39
C LEU A 9 4.44 -7.15 -11.13
N TYR A 10 5.27 -6.56 -11.99
CA TYR A 10 6.72 -6.54 -11.81
C TYR A 10 7.16 -5.78 -10.54
N THR A 11 6.62 -4.60 -10.26
CA THR A 11 6.93 -3.84 -9.03
C THR A 11 6.49 -4.60 -7.79
N LEU A 12 5.27 -5.15 -7.80
CA LEU A 12 4.76 -5.98 -6.70
C LEU A 12 5.63 -7.23 -6.52
N LEU A 13 5.92 -7.98 -7.58
CA LEU A 13 6.76 -9.17 -7.57
C LEU A 13 8.18 -8.88 -7.08
N LYS A 14 8.78 -7.76 -7.51
CA LYS A 14 10.13 -7.37 -7.10
C LYS A 14 10.20 -7.13 -5.59
N GLU A 15 9.24 -6.39 -5.03
CA GLU A 15 9.17 -6.18 -3.57
C GLU A 15 8.89 -7.50 -2.84
N THR A 16 7.99 -8.35 -3.34
CA THR A 16 7.74 -9.68 -2.76
C THR A 16 9.01 -10.54 -2.73
N SER A 17 9.76 -10.61 -3.84
CA SER A 17 10.99 -11.39 -3.93
C SER A 17 12.04 -10.90 -2.94
N LEU A 18 12.19 -9.58 -2.77
CA LEU A 18 13.12 -9.02 -1.77
C LEU A 18 12.76 -9.48 -0.36
N TRP A 19 11.48 -9.44 0.00
CA TRP A 19 11.02 -9.88 1.33
C TRP A 19 11.10 -11.39 1.54
N TYR A 20 10.92 -12.18 0.48
CA TYR A 20 11.04 -13.64 0.52
C TYR A 20 12.50 -14.11 0.66
N ASP A 21 13.42 -13.52 -0.11
CA ASP A 21 14.80 -14.01 -0.23
C ASP A 21 15.72 -13.51 0.88
N THR A 22 15.47 -12.31 1.43
CA THR A 22 16.48 -11.67 2.29
C THR A 22 16.07 -11.54 3.74
N LEU A 23 14.79 -11.35 4.10
CA LEU A 23 14.38 -10.98 5.47
C LEU A 23 15.27 -9.88 6.11
N LEU A 24 15.96 -9.06 5.28
CA LEU A 24 17.00 -8.14 5.74
C LEU A 24 16.44 -6.72 5.84
N GLU A 25 16.73 -6.08 6.98
CA GLU A 25 16.20 -4.79 7.42
C GLU A 25 16.71 -3.54 6.66
N THR A 26 17.36 -3.70 5.51
CA THR A 26 18.20 -2.61 4.97
C THR A 26 17.84 -2.06 3.61
N ASP A 27 17.14 -2.78 2.72
CA ASP A 27 16.95 -2.31 1.33
C ASP A 27 15.52 -2.39 0.74
N SER A 28 14.50 -2.73 1.52
CA SER A 28 13.12 -2.67 1.00
C SER A 28 12.60 -1.24 0.93
N LEU A 29 11.74 -0.97 -0.06
CA LEU A 29 11.06 0.32 -0.18
C LEU A 29 10.30 0.66 1.11
N ILE A 30 9.59 -0.32 1.68
CA ILE A 30 8.73 -0.15 2.84
C ILE A 30 9.53 0.26 4.08
N VAL A 31 10.67 -0.39 4.33
CA VAL A 31 11.51 -0.05 5.48
C VAL A 31 12.11 1.34 5.32
N ARG A 32 12.59 1.70 4.12
CA ARG A 32 13.09 3.07 3.87
C ARG A 32 12.01 4.13 4.06
N LEU A 33 10.80 3.88 3.56
CA LEU A 33 9.68 4.79 3.73
C LEU A 33 9.30 4.93 5.21
N ASN A 34 9.20 3.82 5.95
CA ASN A 34 8.89 3.91 7.39
C ASN A 34 9.97 4.66 8.16
N LYS A 35 11.26 4.34 7.95
CA LYS A 35 12.39 5.06 8.55
C LYS A 35 12.35 6.57 8.27
N SER A 36 11.89 6.99 7.09
CA SER A 36 11.74 8.42 6.77
C SER A 36 10.66 9.13 7.60
N PHE A 37 9.70 8.40 8.17
CA PHE A 37 8.63 8.96 9.01
C PHE A 37 8.92 8.89 10.51
N VAL A 38 9.60 7.84 10.97
CA VAL A 38 9.82 7.59 12.40
C VAL A 38 11.26 7.85 12.86
N GLY A 39 12.20 7.98 11.93
CA GLY A 39 13.60 8.28 12.23
C GLY A 39 14.24 7.25 13.16
N GLU A 40 14.84 7.74 14.24
CA GLU A 40 15.53 6.91 15.25
C GLU A 40 14.58 5.99 16.04
N TYR A 41 13.26 6.23 16.00
CA TYR A 41 12.25 5.40 16.66
C TYR A 41 11.83 4.18 15.80
N PHE A 42 12.60 3.85 14.76
CA PHE A 42 12.32 2.72 13.90
C PHE A 42 12.38 1.40 14.67
N ILE A 43 11.25 0.70 14.71
CA ILE A 43 11.14 -0.64 15.29
C ILE A 43 10.28 -1.49 14.34
N LEU A 44 10.89 -2.51 13.76
CA LEU A 44 10.25 -3.55 12.96
C LEU A 44 9.77 -4.67 13.89
N LEU A 45 8.47 -4.92 13.92
CA LEU A 45 7.84 -5.93 14.77
C LEU A 45 7.67 -7.26 14.03
N ASN A 46 7.13 -7.21 12.81
CA ASN A 46 6.80 -8.42 12.06
C ASN A 46 7.03 -8.24 10.55
N PRO A 47 8.21 -8.59 10.02
CA PRO A 47 8.49 -8.51 8.59
C PRO A 47 7.64 -9.47 7.74
N PHE A 48 7.15 -10.57 8.31
CA PHE A 48 6.37 -11.57 7.58
C PHE A 48 5.01 -11.03 7.12
N GLU A 49 4.42 -10.10 7.87
CA GLU A 49 3.18 -9.42 7.49
C GLU A 49 3.33 -8.58 6.22
N ILE A 50 4.53 -8.10 5.92
CA ILE A 50 4.81 -7.39 4.66
C ILE A 50 4.71 -8.37 3.50
N TRP A 51 5.39 -9.52 3.58
CA TRP A 51 5.33 -10.55 2.55
C TRP A 51 3.88 -11.03 2.32
N ILE A 52 3.13 -11.32 3.41
CA ILE A 52 1.70 -11.68 3.32
C ILE A 52 0.89 -10.61 2.60
N ALA A 53 1.12 -9.32 2.89
CA ALA A 53 0.38 -8.23 2.28
C ALA A 53 0.58 -8.19 0.75
N PHE A 54 1.82 -8.36 0.27
CA PHE A 54 2.10 -8.42 -1.17
C PHE A 54 1.55 -9.67 -1.83
N GLU A 55 1.79 -10.86 -1.25
CA GLU A 55 1.23 -12.12 -1.77
C GLU A 55 -0.28 -12.04 -1.92
N SER A 56 -0.95 -11.44 -0.93
CA SER A 56 -2.41 -11.28 -0.96
C SER A 56 -2.86 -10.31 -2.04
N ALA A 57 -2.15 -9.20 -2.24
CA ALA A 57 -2.43 -8.27 -3.32
C ALA A 57 -2.20 -8.90 -4.71
N MET A 58 -1.14 -9.70 -4.87
CA MET A 58 -0.86 -10.40 -6.13
C MET A 58 -1.93 -11.46 -6.43
N ASN A 59 -2.35 -12.23 -5.43
CA ASN A 59 -3.42 -13.21 -5.56
C ASN A 59 -4.77 -12.53 -5.87
N ASP A 60 -5.09 -11.44 -5.19
CA ASP A 60 -6.28 -10.63 -5.49
C ASP A 60 -6.24 -10.11 -6.93
N PHE A 61 -5.08 -9.64 -7.41
CA PHE A 61 -4.94 -9.18 -8.79
C PHE A 61 -5.11 -10.33 -9.79
N ALA A 62 -4.54 -11.50 -9.49
CA ALA A 62 -4.67 -12.68 -10.34
C ALA A 62 -6.14 -13.11 -10.50
N LEU A 63 -6.94 -12.99 -9.44
CA LEU A 63 -8.36 -13.35 -9.43
C LEU A 63 -9.25 -12.26 -10.05
N ASN A 64 -9.12 -11.02 -9.61
CA ASN A 64 -10.05 -9.94 -9.91
C ASN A 64 -9.64 -9.07 -11.10
N LYS A 65 -8.37 -9.15 -11.53
CA LYS A 65 -7.79 -8.33 -12.62
C LYS A 65 -7.93 -6.82 -12.41
N SER A 66 -8.10 -6.38 -11.15
CA SER A 66 -8.29 -4.97 -10.79
C SER A 66 -7.11 -4.42 -10.01
N VAL A 67 -6.38 -3.48 -10.62
CA VAL A 67 -5.22 -2.82 -9.99
C VAL A 67 -5.63 -2.00 -8.78
N SER A 68 -6.71 -1.23 -8.91
CA SER A 68 -7.19 -0.36 -7.83
C SER A 68 -7.58 -1.18 -6.61
N ARG A 69 -8.25 -2.32 -6.82
CA ARG A 69 -8.62 -3.24 -5.74
C ARG A 69 -7.40 -3.87 -5.07
N SER A 70 -6.49 -4.44 -5.86
CA SER A 70 -5.33 -5.13 -5.30
C SER A 70 -4.38 -4.18 -4.57
N LEU A 71 -4.24 -2.96 -5.08
CA LEU A 71 -3.48 -1.91 -4.40
C LEU A 71 -4.20 -1.42 -3.13
N ALA A 72 -5.53 -1.36 -3.12
CA ALA A 72 -6.31 -1.06 -1.93
C ALA A 72 -6.11 -2.13 -0.85
N LEU A 73 -6.13 -3.41 -1.23
CA LEU A 73 -5.84 -4.52 -0.32
C LEU A 73 -4.43 -4.46 0.26
N LEU A 74 -3.42 -4.19 -0.58
CA LEU A 74 -2.04 -3.98 -0.11
C LEU A 74 -1.98 -2.85 0.92
N THR A 75 -2.55 -1.70 0.58
CA THR A 75 -2.55 -0.49 1.41
C THR A 75 -3.21 -0.74 2.76
N TYR A 76 -4.39 -1.37 2.75
CA TYR A 76 -5.10 -1.75 3.95
C TYR A 76 -4.25 -2.65 4.85
N ARG A 77 -3.72 -3.75 4.31
CA ARG A 77 -2.93 -4.72 5.09
C ARG A 77 -1.67 -4.10 5.68
N LEU A 78 -0.94 -3.29 4.91
CA LEU A 78 0.24 -2.59 5.41
C LEU A 78 -0.09 -1.59 6.53
N ALA A 79 -1.31 -1.04 6.56
CA ALA A 79 -1.71 -0.03 7.53
C ALA A 79 -2.20 -0.60 8.86
N VAL A 80 -2.90 -1.76 8.81
CA VAL A 80 -3.60 -2.34 9.99
C VAL A 80 -2.83 -3.47 10.66
N ARG A 81 -1.87 -4.09 9.97
CA ARG A 81 -1.07 -5.18 10.54
C ARG A 81 0.07 -4.63 11.41
N PRO A 82 0.48 -5.35 12.46
CA PRO A 82 1.54 -4.93 13.36
C PRO A 82 2.93 -5.14 12.73
N ILE A 83 3.21 -4.45 11.63
CA ILE A 83 4.49 -4.53 10.92
C ILE A 83 5.55 -3.71 11.65
N PHE A 84 5.25 -2.45 11.92
CA PHE A 84 6.11 -1.52 12.65
C PHE A 84 5.46 -1.12 13.98
N LEU A 85 6.27 -0.66 14.95
CA LEU A 85 5.74 -0.09 16.19
C LEU A 85 4.93 1.18 15.92
N ASP A 86 5.40 2.04 15.01
CA ASP A 86 4.71 3.24 14.56
C ASP A 86 4.89 3.45 13.05
N GLY A 87 4.01 4.25 12.45
CA GLY A 87 4.13 4.73 11.09
C GLY A 87 3.44 3.84 10.05
N ASN A 88 2.81 2.72 10.43
CA ASN A 88 2.16 1.77 9.50
C ASN A 88 1.25 2.47 8.47
N LYS A 89 0.32 3.35 8.92
CA LYS A 89 -0.61 4.06 8.02
C LYS A 89 0.10 5.02 7.06
N ARG A 90 1.08 5.78 7.56
CA ARG A 90 1.90 6.72 6.76
C ARG A 90 2.73 5.95 5.73
N THR A 91 3.36 4.86 6.14
CA THR A 91 4.09 3.96 5.26
C THR A 91 3.19 3.38 4.18
N ALA A 92 2.01 2.85 4.55
CA ALA A 92 1.07 2.25 3.60
C ALA A 92 0.64 3.24 2.50
N ILE A 93 0.29 4.47 2.89
CA ILE A 93 -0.06 5.53 1.94
C ILE A 93 1.13 5.86 1.03
N ALA A 94 2.34 5.99 1.60
CA ALA A 94 3.53 6.30 0.81
C ALA A 94 3.89 5.18 -0.20
N VAL A 95 3.73 3.92 0.19
CA VAL A 95 3.89 2.76 -0.71
C VAL A 95 2.86 2.82 -1.84
N MET A 96 1.58 3.05 -1.50
CA MET A 96 0.51 3.19 -2.47
C MET A 96 0.82 4.28 -3.51
N LEU A 97 1.26 5.46 -3.05
CA LEU A 97 1.60 6.58 -3.93
C LEU A 97 2.84 6.34 -4.77
N THR A 98 3.84 5.66 -4.21
CA THR A 98 5.05 5.27 -4.94
C THR A 98 4.70 4.35 -6.09
N ILE A 99 3.90 3.31 -5.82
CA ILE A 99 3.41 2.38 -6.85
C ILE A 99 2.62 3.18 -7.89
N LEU A 100 1.60 3.97 -7.49
CA LEU A 100 0.80 4.76 -8.42
C LEU A 100 1.63 5.70 -9.29
N SER A 101 2.68 6.30 -8.76
CA SER A 101 3.59 7.16 -9.51
C SER A 101 4.31 6.40 -10.62
N GLU A 102 4.82 5.20 -10.31
CA GLU A 102 5.40 4.30 -11.31
C GLU A 102 4.38 3.89 -12.38
N LEU A 103 3.11 3.66 -11.98
CA LEU A 103 2.05 3.22 -12.91
C LEU A 103 1.64 4.30 -13.88
N LEU A 104 1.54 5.53 -13.37
CA LEU A 104 1.08 6.67 -14.15
C LEU A 104 2.22 7.33 -14.92
N GLY A 105 3.47 7.01 -14.59
CA GLY A 105 4.67 7.61 -15.18
C GLY A 105 4.83 9.09 -14.81
N LYS A 106 4.29 9.49 -13.65
CA LYS A 106 4.30 10.87 -13.15
C LYS A 106 4.26 10.86 -11.62
N ASP A 107 4.73 11.93 -10.99
CA ASP A 107 4.61 12.11 -9.55
C ASP A 107 3.13 12.22 -9.14
N VAL A 108 2.71 11.39 -8.20
CA VAL A 108 1.33 11.32 -7.69
C VAL A 108 1.30 11.99 -6.32
N LYS A 109 0.70 13.17 -6.28
CA LYS A 109 0.40 13.87 -5.02
C LYS A 109 -1.10 13.82 -4.74
N LEU A 110 -1.43 13.56 -3.49
CA LEU A 110 -2.81 13.63 -3.01
C LEU A 110 -3.13 15.03 -2.54
N ARG A 111 -4.33 15.49 -2.88
CA ARG A 111 -4.94 16.62 -2.19
C ARG A 111 -5.18 16.27 -0.72
N GLU A 112 -5.12 17.27 0.15
CA GLU A 112 -5.25 17.10 1.61
C GLU A 112 -6.57 16.43 2.03
N ASP A 113 -7.66 16.67 1.30
CA ASP A 113 -8.96 16.05 1.53
C ASP A 113 -8.89 14.52 1.32
N LYS A 114 -8.12 14.06 0.33
CA LYS A 114 -7.93 12.63 0.03
C LYS A 114 -6.99 11.96 1.02
N VAL A 115 -5.92 12.65 1.43
CA VAL A 115 -5.04 12.16 2.52
C VAL A 115 -5.85 11.98 3.80
N SER A 116 -6.64 12.98 4.17
CA SER A 116 -7.50 12.94 5.37
C SER A 116 -8.51 11.80 5.29
N SER A 117 -9.13 11.63 4.13
CA SER A 117 -10.08 10.53 3.89
C SER A 117 -9.41 9.15 4.04
N LEU A 118 -8.24 8.94 3.42
CA LEU A 118 -7.50 7.69 3.56
C LEU A 118 -7.08 7.44 5.00
N MET A 119 -6.51 8.45 5.67
CA MET A 119 -6.10 8.32 7.07
C MET A 119 -7.27 7.98 7.98
N ARG A 120 -8.46 8.57 7.74
CA ARG A 120 -9.68 8.23 8.47
C ARG A 120 -10.07 6.77 8.29
N VAL A 121 -10.18 6.30 7.04
CA VAL A 121 -10.54 4.90 6.74
C VAL A 121 -9.54 3.93 7.38
N LEU A 122 -8.24 4.22 7.28
CA LEU A 122 -7.20 3.38 7.86
C LEU A 122 -7.18 3.43 9.39
N ALA A 123 -7.52 4.57 10.00
CA ALA A 123 -7.65 4.69 11.45
C ALA A 123 -8.86 3.89 11.95
N GLU A 124 -10.03 4.09 11.34
CA GLU A 124 -11.27 3.38 11.66
C GLU A 124 -11.07 1.86 11.55
N ALA A 125 -10.45 1.39 10.48
CA ALA A 125 -10.14 -0.02 10.28
C ALA A 125 -9.14 -0.61 11.30
N SER A 126 -8.27 0.21 11.86
CA SER A 126 -7.30 -0.25 12.87
C SER A 126 -7.91 -0.28 14.28
N GLU A 127 -8.76 0.70 14.59
CA GLU A 127 -9.41 0.85 15.89
C GLU A 127 -10.62 -0.08 16.03
N ASN A 128 -11.35 -0.29 14.93
CA ASN A 128 -12.51 -1.16 14.85
C ASN A 128 -12.34 -2.14 13.68
N PRO A 129 -11.50 -3.18 13.83
CA PRO A 129 -11.24 -4.13 12.75
C PRO A 129 -12.54 -4.78 12.26
N PRO A 130 -12.89 -4.65 10.97
CA PRO A 130 -14.09 -5.28 10.44
C PRO A 130 -13.96 -6.81 10.43
N LYS A 131 -15.10 -7.50 10.29
CA LYS A 131 -15.13 -8.98 10.26
C LYS A 131 -14.42 -9.55 9.02
N ASP A 132 -14.42 -8.79 7.93
CA ASP A 132 -13.70 -9.09 6.71
C ASP A 132 -13.03 -7.82 6.16
N ASP A 133 -12.09 -8.01 5.24
CA ASP A 133 -11.30 -6.92 4.65
C ASP A 133 -12.12 -6.13 3.59
N GLU A 134 -13.33 -6.54 3.21
CA GLU A 134 -13.97 -6.09 1.96
C GLU A 134 -14.40 -4.62 2.00
N GLU A 135 -15.07 -4.21 3.08
CA GLU A 135 -15.54 -2.82 3.24
C GLU A 135 -14.41 -1.78 3.20
N PRO A 136 -13.37 -1.86 4.05
CA PRO A 136 -12.28 -0.88 4.01
C PRO A 136 -11.50 -0.92 2.69
N VAL A 137 -11.32 -2.11 2.10
CA VAL A 137 -10.67 -2.25 0.79
C VAL A 137 -11.48 -1.54 -0.29
N ARG A 138 -12.81 -1.67 -0.29
CA ARG A 138 -13.67 -0.99 -1.26
C ARG A 138 -13.63 0.53 -1.11
N GLU A 139 -13.54 1.04 0.11
CA GLU A 139 -13.40 2.49 0.34
C GLU A 139 -12.07 3.04 -0.16
N ILE A 140 -10.96 2.35 0.16
CA ILE A 140 -9.63 2.72 -0.33
C ILE A 140 -9.57 2.60 -1.87
N GLN A 141 -10.19 1.57 -2.44
CA GLN A 141 -10.27 1.35 -3.89
C GLN A 141 -10.90 2.55 -4.60
N LYS A 142 -12.01 3.09 -4.10
CA LYS A 142 -12.67 4.27 -4.70
C LYS A 142 -11.72 5.46 -4.76
N ILE A 143 -10.95 5.69 -3.68
CA ILE A 143 -9.98 6.78 -3.63
C ILE A 143 -8.87 6.56 -4.67
N ILE A 144 -8.36 5.33 -4.80
CA ILE A 144 -7.37 4.97 -5.83
C ILE A 144 -7.92 5.18 -7.24
N GLU A 145 -9.17 4.80 -7.51
CA GLU A 145 -9.82 5.01 -8.80
C GLU A 145 -9.97 6.49 -9.15
N GLU A 146 -10.34 7.33 -8.19
CA GLU A 146 -10.41 8.79 -8.37
C GLU A 146 -9.04 9.42 -8.65
N ILE A 147 -7.98 8.89 -8.04
CA ILE A 147 -6.60 9.28 -8.33
C ILE A 147 -6.28 8.90 -9.78
N MET A 148 -6.46 7.62 -10.14
CA MET A 148 -6.17 7.12 -11.48
C MET A 148 -7.00 7.80 -12.59
N GLY A 149 -8.25 8.17 -12.29
CA GLY A 149 -9.23 8.75 -13.22
C GLY A 149 -9.01 10.22 -13.59
N GLY A 150 -8.03 10.92 -12.99
CA GLY A 150 -7.72 12.30 -13.39
C GLY A 150 -8.41 13.39 -12.57
N SER A 151 -9.36 13.06 -11.69
CA SER A 151 -10.27 14.02 -11.05
C SER A 151 -9.72 14.69 -9.78
N SER A 152 -8.48 14.39 -9.40
CA SER A 152 -7.99 14.58 -8.02
C SER A 152 -6.63 15.26 -7.90
N TRP A 153 -6.15 15.95 -8.94
CA TRP A 153 -4.78 16.50 -8.97
C TRP A 153 -4.73 18.01 -8.70
N VAL A 154 -3.64 18.45 -8.07
CA VAL A 154 -3.08 19.81 -8.09
C VAL A 154 -1.69 19.72 -8.70
#